data_AF-A0A923YL82-F1
#
_entry.id   AF-A0A923YL82-F1
#
_cell.length_a   1.000
_cell.length_b   1.000
_cell.length_c   1.000
_cell.angle_alpha   90.00
_cell.angle_beta   90.00
_cell.angle_gamma   90.00
#
_symmetry.space_group_name_H-M   'P 1'
#
loop_
_entity.id
_entity.type
_entity.pdbx_description
1 polymer ?
#
loop_
_entity_poly.entity_id
_entity_poly.type
_entity_poly.pdbx_seq_one_letter_code
_entity_poly.pdbx_strand_id
1 'polypeptide(L)'
;MTLLRNDINGLRGISVLMVVFYHFNIGILKGGFVGVDVFFVISGFLMTKIIYSGLDRGNFNYFEFVKRRAFRIFPVLYFLIFILLFCGAFFLSPIDLSSLSEQVFHALIFDSNKYYGAKTGYFSEGIDDRWLLHTWSLSVEWQFYLMYPVLLWLCLKVTKSKNAINNERNIFIALLICTAASLAYCLFGDVRNAFFSVLTRSWQMLAGGLVFMVGIRYATEKYASLLSYLGLLLIFSSVVMVKILSLESRWPGYYAILPVIGTCTILYSRFQGNLLLKNPFIQYLGTW
;
A
#
# COMPACT_ATOMS: atom_id res chain seq x y z
N MET A 1 -26.44 -6.41 -7.58
CA MET A 1 -25.75 -5.14 -7.89
C MET A 1 -24.70 -4.91 -6.80
N THR A 2 -23.42 -5.14 -7.06
CA THR A 2 -22.38 -4.90 -6.03
C THR A 2 -22.25 -3.39 -5.82
N LEU A 3 -22.75 -2.89 -4.69
CA LEU A 3 -22.59 -1.50 -4.27
C LEU A 3 -21.12 -1.07 -4.41
N LEU A 4 -20.90 -0.01 -5.18
CA LEU A 4 -19.61 0.64 -5.31
C LEU A 4 -19.14 1.07 -3.90
N ARG A 5 -17.92 0.69 -3.52
CA ARG A 5 -17.31 1.10 -2.25
C ARG A 5 -16.64 2.45 -2.42
N ASN A 6 -17.43 3.51 -2.30
CA ASN A 6 -16.96 4.89 -2.40
C ASN A 6 -15.89 5.18 -1.34
N ASP A 7 -15.99 4.57 -0.16
CA ASP A 7 -14.96 4.69 0.87
C ASP A 7 -13.57 4.20 0.42
N ILE A 8 -13.48 3.13 -0.35
CA ILE A 8 -12.20 2.63 -0.89
C ILE A 8 -11.63 3.59 -1.94
N ASN A 9 -12.44 3.99 -2.91
CA ASN A 9 -12.01 4.93 -3.95
C ASN A 9 -11.63 6.27 -3.33
N GLY A 10 -12.43 6.76 -2.38
CA GLY A 10 -12.17 8.01 -1.67
C GLY A 10 -10.83 7.98 -0.94
N LEU A 11 -10.53 6.87 -0.25
CA LEU A 11 -9.25 6.68 0.40
C LEU A 11 -8.08 6.68 -0.59
N ARG A 12 -8.21 5.97 -1.72
CA ARG A 12 -7.17 5.99 -2.78
C ARG A 12 -6.94 7.39 -3.33
N GLY A 13 -8.00 8.15 -3.57
CA GLY A 13 -7.92 9.53 -4.06
C GLY A 13 -7.20 10.44 -3.07
N ILE A 14 -7.58 10.37 -1.79
CA ILE A 14 -6.90 11.12 -0.71
C ILE A 14 -5.42 10.73 -0.63
N SER A 15 -5.11 9.43 -0.68
CA SER A 15 -3.73 8.94 -0.61
C SER A 15 -2.87 9.46 -1.77
N VAL A 16 -3.38 9.50 -3.00
CA VAL A 16 -2.62 10.09 -4.11
C VAL A 16 -2.42 11.58 -3.92
N LEU A 17 -3.45 12.32 -3.51
CA LEU A 17 -3.30 13.76 -3.24
C LEU A 17 -2.23 14.02 -2.18
N MET A 18 -2.21 13.23 -1.10
CA MET A 18 -1.18 13.34 -0.06
C MET A 18 0.22 13.12 -0.63
N VAL A 19 0.44 12.04 -1.39
CA VAL A 19 1.77 11.71 -1.95
C VAL A 19 2.21 12.73 -3.00
N VAL A 20 1.31 13.17 -3.87
CA VAL A 20 1.59 14.21 -4.88
C VAL A 20 1.99 15.50 -4.18
N PHE A 21 1.19 15.99 -3.23
CA PHE A 21 1.50 17.24 -2.53
C PHE A 21 2.78 17.19 -1.71
N TYR A 22 3.17 16.01 -1.20
CA TYR A 22 4.47 15.80 -0.58
C TYR A 22 5.62 16.05 -1.57
N HIS A 23 5.57 15.45 -2.77
CA HIS A 23 6.63 15.62 -3.76
C HIS A 23 6.70 17.02 -4.37
N PHE A 24 5.59 17.75 -4.45
CA PHE A 24 5.60 19.17 -4.85
C PHE A 24 5.95 20.14 -3.72
N ASN A 25 6.32 19.64 -2.53
CA ASN A 25 6.67 20.42 -1.35
C ASN A 25 5.60 21.48 -0.98
N ILE A 26 4.32 21.16 -1.16
CA ILE A 26 3.21 22.10 -0.96
C ILE A 26 2.88 22.21 0.54
N GLY A 27 3.43 23.25 1.18
CA GLY A 27 2.95 23.79 2.47
C GLY A 27 3.03 22.86 3.69
N ILE A 28 1.88 22.47 4.23
CA ILE A 28 1.75 21.73 5.51
C ILE A 28 1.93 20.21 5.33
N LEU A 29 1.97 19.69 4.10
CA LEU A 29 1.91 18.26 3.80
C LEU A 29 3.28 17.57 3.69
N LYS A 30 4.24 17.96 4.52
CA LYS A 30 5.54 17.25 4.65
C LYS A 30 5.39 15.78 5.08
N GLY A 31 4.24 15.41 5.66
CA GLY A 31 3.89 14.01 5.95
C GLY A 31 3.10 13.28 4.87
N GLY A 32 2.98 13.82 3.65
CA GLY A 32 2.08 13.24 2.64
C GLY A 32 2.46 11.85 2.13
N PHE A 33 3.71 11.40 2.34
CA PHE A 33 4.11 10.01 2.08
C PHE A 33 3.33 8.98 2.91
N VAL A 34 2.65 9.40 3.99
CA VAL A 34 1.66 8.60 4.74
C VAL A 34 0.59 7.99 3.82
N GLY A 35 0.27 8.65 2.70
CA GLY A 35 -0.65 8.12 1.70
C GLY A 35 -0.25 6.73 1.20
N VAL A 36 1.04 6.40 1.19
CA VAL A 36 1.55 5.06 0.84
C VAL A 36 1.15 4.01 1.88
N ASP A 37 1.19 4.34 3.19
CA ASP A 37 0.74 3.43 4.25
C ASP A 37 -0.75 3.09 4.09
N VAL A 38 -1.57 4.10 3.78
CA VAL A 38 -3.00 3.94 3.49
C VAL A 38 -3.21 3.07 2.25
N PHE A 39 -2.41 3.27 1.19
CA PHE A 39 -2.45 2.45 -0.01
C PHE A 39 -2.16 0.97 0.27
N PHE A 40 -1.12 0.70 1.05
CA PHE A 40 -0.75 -0.67 1.40
C PHE A 40 -1.86 -1.40 2.15
N VAL A 41 -2.54 -0.75 3.10
CA VAL A 41 -3.70 -1.33 3.79
C VAL A 41 -4.83 -1.65 2.80
N ILE A 42 -5.17 -0.72 1.88
CA ILE A 42 -6.20 -0.95 0.86
C ILE A 42 -5.83 -2.11 -0.06
N SER A 43 -4.58 -2.18 -0.52
CA SER A 43 -4.09 -3.22 -1.40
C SER A 43 -4.17 -4.59 -0.73
N GLY A 44 -3.76 -4.66 0.53
CA GLY A 44 -3.91 -5.84 1.38
C GLY A 44 -5.36 -6.33 1.48
N PHE A 45 -6.30 -5.43 1.80
CA PHE A 45 -7.73 -5.75 1.87
C PHE A 45 -8.26 -6.32 0.54
N LEU A 46 -7.93 -5.67 -0.58
CA LEU A 46 -8.41 -6.07 -1.90
C LEU A 46 -7.80 -7.39 -2.39
N MET A 47 -6.49 -7.59 -2.18
CA MET A 47 -5.84 -8.86 -2.54
C MET A 47 -6.38 -10.01 -1.72
N THR A 48 -6.56 -9.81 -0.41
CA THR A 48 -7.17 -10.82 0.47
C THR A 48 -8.56 -11.18 -0.03
N LYS A 49 -9.40 -10.20 -0.35
CA LYS A 49 -10.72 -10.45 -0.93
C LYS A 49 -10.65 -11.30 -2.19
N ILE A 50 -9.80 -10.95 -3.15
CA ILE A 50 -9.68 -11.65 -4.44
C ILE A 50 -9.21 -13.09 -4.22
N ILE A 51 -8.13 -13.27 -3.46
CA ILE A 51 -7.48 -14.57 -3.26
C ILE A 51 -8.38 -15.47 -2.42
N TYR A 52 -8.84 -14.99 -1.26
CA TYR A 52 -9.71 -15.74 -0.36
C TYR A 52 -11.00 -16.17 -1.05
N SER A 53 -11.67 -15.25 -1.76
CA SER A 53 -12.92 -15.58 -2.48
C SER A 53 -12.72 -16.54 -3.65
N GLY A 54 -11.51 -16.61 -4.23
CA GLY A 54 -11.18 -17.61 -5.25
C GLY A 54 -10.86 -18.98 -4.63
N LEU A 55 -10.14 -18.99 -3.51
CA LEU A 55 -9.78 -20.20 -2.79
C LEU A 55 -11.03 -20.86 -2.20
N ASP A 56 -11.94 -20.06 -1.66
CA ASP A 56 -13.22 -20.52 -1.12
C ASP A 56 -14.10 -21.18 -2.19
N ARG A 57 -14.10 -20.62 -3.40
CA ARG A 57 -14.81 -21.17 -4.57
C ARG A 57 -14.07 -22.30 -5.28
N GLY A 58 -12.87 -22.68 -4.81
CA GLY A 58 -12.04 -23.72 -5.43
C GLY A 58 -11.53 -23.38 -6.84
N ASN A 59 -11.58 -22.11 -7.26
CA ASN A 59 -11.25 -21.68 -8.62
C ASN A 59 -10.12 -20.64 -8.68
N PHE A 60 -9.39 -20.46 -7.57
CA PHE A 60 -8.24 -19.56 -7.56
C PHE A 60 -7.11 -20.09 -8.46
N ASN A 61 -6.71 -19.27 -9.43
CA ASN A 61 -5.57 -19.54 -10.30
C ASN A 61 -4.49 -18.49 -10.06
N TYR A 62 -3.32 -18.94 -9.58
CA TYR A 62 -2.18 -18.08 -9.28
C TYR A 62 -1.69 -17.31 -10.51
N PHE A 63 -1.51 -18.00 -11.64
CA PHE A 63 -1.00 -17.38 -12.86
C PHE A 63 -1.97 -16.34 -13.41
N GLU A 64 -3.28 -16.63 -13.40
CA GLU A 64 -4.29 -15.68 -13.83
C GLU A 64 -4.38 -14.46 -12.89
N PHE A 65 -4.20 -14.67 -11.58
CA PHE A 65 -4.08 -13.58 -10.62
C PHE A 65 -2.88 -12.67 -10.94
N VAL A 66 -1.68 -13.23 -11.07
CA VAL A 66 -0.45 -12.48 -11.38
C VAL A 66 -0.58 -11.79 -12.73
N LYS A 67 -1.11 -12.48 -13.75
CA LYS A 67 -1.37 -11.93 -15.09
C LYS A 67 -2.26 -10.69 -15.02
N ARG A 68 -3.38 -10.76 -14.31
CA ARG A 68 -4.29 -9.60 -14.14
C ARG A 68 -3.63 -8.43 -13.43
N ARG A 69 -2.74 -8.70 -12.47
CA ARG A 69 -1.96 -7.63 -11.81
C ARG A 69 -0.93 -7.04 -12.77
N ALA A 70 -0.25 -7.88 -13.55
CA ALA A 70 0.73 -7.46 -14.55
C ALA A 70 0.08 -6.54 -15.60
N PHE A 71 -1.05 -6.93 -16.18
CA PHE A 71 -1.78 -6.11 -17.16
C PHE A 71 -2.35 -4.80 -16.60
N ARG A 72 -2.42 -4.64 -15.28
CA ARG A 72 -2.78 -3.37 -14.64
C ARG A 72 -1.57 -2.48 -14.41
N ILE A 73 -0.42 -3.06 -14.06
CA ILE A 73 0.76 -2.31 -13.60
C ILE A 73 1.72 -2.00 -14.76
N PHE A 74 2.08 -3.01 -15.54
CA PHE A 74 3.12 -2.89 -16.56
C PHE A 74 2.80 -1.86 -17.65
N PRO A 75 1.56 -1.76 -18.19
CA PRO A 75 1.28 -0.78 -19.24
C PRO A 75 1.52 0.67 -18.78
N VAL A 76 1.11 1.02 -17.56
CA VAL A 76 1.30 2.35 -17.00
C VAL A 76 2.78 2.62 -16.71
N LEU A 77 3.49 1.63 -16.17
CA LEU A 77 4.92 1.72 -15.89
C LEU A 77 5.74 1.88 -17.19
N TYR A 78 5.45 1.08 -18.22
CA TYR A 78 6.10 1.18 -19.52
C TYR A 78 5.85 2.52 -20.19
N PHE A 79 4.63 3.04 -20.11
CA PHE A 79 4.31 4.36 -20.65
C PHE A 79 5.09 5.48 -19.95
N LEU A 80 5.15 5.44 -18.62
CA LEU A 80 5.95 6.39 -17.83
C LEU A 80 7.44 6.31 -18.21
N ILE A 81 8.01 5.11 -18.23
CA ILE A 81 9.42 4.88 -18.59
C ILE A 81 9.72 5.37 -20.00
N PHE A 82 8.83 5.08 -20.96
CA PHE A 82 8.96 5.55 -22.33
C PHE A 82 9.04 7.07 -22.40
N ILE A 83 8.12 7.77 -21.72
CA ILE A 83 8.13 9.24 -21.68
C ILE A 83 9.42 9.76 -21.05
N LEU A 84 9.85 9.18 -19.92
CA LEU A 84 11.04 9.63 -19.22
C LEU A 84 12.32 9.41 -20.05
N LEU A 85 12.46 8.26 -20.71
CA LEU A 85 13.60 7.99 -21.58
C LEU A 85 13.57 8.85 -22.85
N PHE A 86 12.38 9.04 -23.43
CA PHE A 86 12.21 9.91 -24.60
C PHE A 86 12.62 11.35 -24.25
N CYS A 87 12.05 11.94 -23.21
CA CYS A 87 12.45 13.27 -22.75
C CYS A 87 13.93 13.30 -22.32
N GLY A 88 14.38 12.27 -21.60
CA GLY A 88 15.75 12.16 -21.14
C GLY A 88 16.77 12.20 -22.28
N ALA A 89 16.47 11.56 -23.41
CA ALA A 89 17.33 11.57 -24.59
C ALA A 89 17.56 12.97 -25.20
N PHE A 90 16.63 13.91 -24.99
CA PHE A 90 16.75 15.29 -25.50
C PHE A 90 17.23 16.30 -24.46
N PHE A 91 16.92 16.07 -23.19
CA PHE A 91 17.10 17.08 -22.14
C PHE A 91 18.16 16.75 -21.09
N LEU A 92 18.61 15.49 -20.98
CA LEU A 92 19.59 15.07 -19.97
C LEU A 92 21.01 14.96 -20.51
N SER A 93 21.99 15.19 -19.63
CA SER A 93 23.38 14.88 -19.92
C SER A 93 23.58 13.35 -20.08
N PRO A 94 24.65 12.88 -20.75
CA PRO A 94 24.93 11.45 -20.84
C PRO A 94 25.04 10.75 -19.48
N ILE A 95 25.53 11.45 -18.45
CA ILE A 95 25.68 10.93 -17.09
C ILE A 95 24.29 10.74 -16.46
N ASP A 96 23.42 11.74 -16.56
CA ASP A 96 22.07 11.70 -15.99
C ASP A 96 21.20 10.68 -16.72
N LEU A 97 21.35 10.56 -18.05
CA LEU A 97 20.66 9.54 -18.85
C LEU A 97 21.11 8.12 -18.47
N SER A 98 22.40 7.93 -18.17
CA SER A 98 22.91 6.65 -17.66
C SER A 98 22.33 6.33 -16.27
N SER A 99 22.25 7.33 -15.38
CA SER A 99 21.61 7.19 -14.06
C SER A 99 20.11 6.87 -14.19
N LEU A 100 19.39 7.53 -15.10
CA LEU A 100 17.99 7.24 -15.39
C LEU A 100 17.82 5.80 -15.92
N SER A 101 18.72 5.34 -16.78
CA SER A 101 18.68 3.98 -17.33
C SER A 101 18.86 2.90 -16.25
N GLU A 102 19.75 3.14 -15.27
CA GLU A 102 19.91 2.27 -14.10
C GLU A 102 18.62 2.23 -13.27
N GLN A 103 18.00 3.38 -13.02
CA GLN A 103 16.71 3.46 -12.31
C GLN A 103 15.58 2.73 -13.06
N VAL A 104 15.53 2.87 -14.39
CA VAL A 104 14.58 2.16 -15.25
C VAL A 104 14.75 0.65 -15.11
N PHE A 105 15.99 0.15 -15.15
CA PHE A 105 16.25 -1.28 -14.97
C PHE A 105 15.65 -1.81 -13.67
N HIS A 106 15.93 -1.14 -12.54
CA HIS A 106 15.41 -1.55 -11.23
C HIS A 106 13.88 -1.42 -11.12
N ALA A 107 13.28 -0.42 -11.76
CA ALA A 107 11.82 -0.29 -11.82
C ALA A 107 11.16 -1.43 -12.61
N LEU A 108 11.75 -1.84 -13.74
CA LEU A 108 11.21 -2.89 -14.60
C LEU A 108 11.27 -4.28 -13.98
N ILE A 109 12.32 -4.57 -13.22
CA ILE A 109 12.45 -5.85 -12.50
C ILE A 109 11.77 -5.82 -11.12
N PHE A 110 11.13 -4.71 -10.75
CA PHE A 110 10.50 -4.47 -9.45
C PHE A 110 11.46 -4.68 -8.28
N ASP A 111 12.68 -4.13 -8.39
CA ASP A 111 13.71 -4.15 -7.33
C ASP A 111 14.13 -2.73 -6.88
N SER A 112 13.39 -1.70 -7.30
CA SER A 112 13.66 -0.30 -6.93
C SER A 112 13.76 -0.09 -5.43
N ASN A 113 13.00 -0.84 -4.64
CA ASN A 113 13.05 -0.74 -3.20
C ASN A 113 14.42 -1.16 -2.61
N LYS A 114 15.07 -2.20 -3.16
CA LYS A 114 16.44 -2.55 -2.76
C LYS A 114 17.45 -1.55 -3.27
N TYR A 115 17.30 -1.13 -4.53
CA TYR A 115 18.17 -0.13 -5.16
C TYR A 115 18.24 1.17 -4.36
N TYR A 116 17.08 1.76 -4.03
CA TYR A 116 17.05 2.99 -3.26
C TYR A 116 17.41 2.77 -1.79
N GLY A 117 17.05 1.61 -1.21
CA GLY A 117 17.49 1.25 0.15
C GLY A 117 19.00 1.15 0.31
N ALA A 118 19.71 0.69 -0.72
CA ALA A 118 21.16 0.54 -0.70
C ALA A 118 21.92 1.86 -0.95
N LYS A 119 21.39 2.79 -1.75
CA LYS A 119 22.10 4.02 -2.13
C LYS A 119 22.06 5.11 -1.06
N THR A 120 20.90 5.44 -0.48
CA THR A 120 20.71 6.39 0.65
C THR A 120 19.22 6.40 1.05
N GLY A 121 18.91 6.70 2.31
CA GLY A 121 17.53 6.68 2.83
C GLY A 121 16.55 7.57 2.05
N TYR A 122 15.24 7.26 2.12
CA TYR A 122 14.18 7.95 1.36
C TYR A 122 14.12 9.47 1.58
N PHE A 123 14.61 9.94 2.72
CA PHE A 123 14.54 11.34 3.17
C PHE A 123 15.89 12.08 3.10
N SER A 124 16.91 11.53 2.42
CA SER A 124 18.22 12.17 2.29
C SER A 124 18.24 13.32 1.29
N GLU A 125 19.13 14.30 1.46
CA GLU A 125 19.43 15.31 0.43
C GLU A 125 19.99 14.66 -0.86
N GLY A 126 19.71 15.23 -2.05
CA GLY A 126 20.04 14.62 -3.35
C GLY A 126 18.97 13.66 -3.92
N ILE A 127 17.69 13.97 -3.71
CA ILE A 127 16.54 13.26 -4.32
C ILE A 127 16.26 13.75 -5.74
N ASP A 128 16.73 14.95 -6.10
CA ASP A 128 16.37 15.61 -7.36
C ASP A 128 16.77 14.79 -8.61
N ASP A 129 17.79 13.93 -8.48
CA ASP A 129 18.25 13.04 -9.56
C ASP A 129 17.58 11.64 -9.55
N ARG A 130 16.62 11.39 -8.66
CA ARG A 130 15.92 10.11 -8.50
C ARG A 130 14.53 10.13 -9.11
N TRP A 131 14.48 10.30 -10.42
CA TRP A 131 13.27 10.44 -11.23
C TRP A 131 12.24 9.34 -10.99
N LEU A 132 12.71 8.11 -10.74
CA LEU A 132 11.86 6.93 -10.51
C LEU A 132 11.79 6.51 -9.03
N LEU A 133 12.13 7.39 -8.07
CA LEU A 133 12.16 7.07 -6.65
C LEU A 133 10.87 6.37 -6.20
N HIS A 134 9.72 6.94 -6.57
CA HIS A 134 8.38 6.45 -6.21
C HIS A 134 8.09 5.00 -6.62
N THR A 135 8.86 4.40 -7.55
CA THR A 135 8.71 2.98 -7.94
C THR A 135 9.11 1.99 -6.84
N TRP A 136 9.73 2.46 -5.76
CA TRP A 136 10.04 1.63 -4.59
C TRP A 136 8.77 1.00 -3.98
N SER A 137 7.69 1.78 -3.83
CA SER A 137 6.47 1.32 -3.16
C SER A 137 5.71 0.34 -4.06
N LEU A 138 5.76 0.59 -5.37
CA LEU A 138 5.26 -0.32 -6.40
C LEU A 138 6.03 -1.65 -6.42
N SER A 139 7.36 -1.61 -6.23
CA SER A 139 8.19 -2.82 -6.11
C SER A 139 7.81 -3.65 -4.87
N VAL A 140 7.62 -2.98 -3.72
CA VAL A 140 7.16 -3.63 -2.49
C VAL A 140 5.79 -4.29 -2.69
N GLU A 141 4.87 -3.57 -3.31
CA GLU A 141 3.52 -4.06 -3.59
C GLU A 141 3.52 -5.26 -4.55
N TRP A 142 4.31 -5.21 -5.62
CA TRP A 142 4.45 -6.33 -6.56
C TRP A 142 5.05 -7.58 -5.90
N GLN A 143 6.14 -7.40 -5.13
CA GLN A 143 6.76 -8.49 -4.38
C GLN A 143 5.74 -9.13 -3.40
N PHE A 144 4.96 -8.31 -2.70
CA PHE A 144 3.88 -8.80 -1.85
C PHE A 144 2.81 -9.56 -2.65
N TYR A 145 2.39 -9.08 -3.83
CA TYR A 145 1.42 -9.78 -4.68
C TYR A 145 1.88 -11.17 -5.11
N LEU A 146 3.17 -11.36 -5.34
CA LEU A 146 3.72 -12.68 -5.68
C LEU A 146 3.76 -13.61 -4.46
N MET A 147 4.11 -13.09 -3.29
CA MET A 147 4.27 -13.86 -2.04
C MET A 147 2.94 -14.19 -1.35
N TYR A 148 1.97 -13.27 -1.40
CA TYR A 148 0.77 -13.33 -0.58
C TYR A 148 -0.18 -14.50 -0.90
N PRO A 149 -0.44 -14.86 -2.18
CA PRO A 149 -1.21 -16.06 -2.50
C PRO A 149 -0.54 -17.35 -2.01
N VAL A 150 0.80 -17.40 -2.03
CA VAL A 150 1.56 -18.56 -1.54
C VAL A 150 1.40 -18.70 -0.03
N LEU A 151 1.46 -17.59 0.71
CA LEU A 151 1.19 -17.57 2.15
C LEU A 151 -0.20 -18.13 2.48
N LEU A 152 -1.25 -17.63 1.79
CA LEU A 152 -2.62 -18.09 2.01
C LEU A 152 -2.82 -19.57 1.62
N TRP A 153 -2.19 -20.01 0.53
CA TRP A 153 -2.25 -21.41 0.11
C TRP A 153 -1.54 -22.36 1.08
N LEU A 154 -0.40 -21.96 1.64
CA LEU A 154 0.30 -22.74 2.67
C LEU A 154 -0.57 -22.93 3.92
N CYS A 155 -1.33 -21.91 4.32
CA CYS A 155 -2.27 -22.00 5.44
C CYS A 155 -3.34 -23.09 5.23
N LEU A 156 -3.78 -23.31 3.99
CA LEU A 156 -4.76 -24.34 3.66
C LEU A 156 -4.17 -25.76 3.71
N LYS A 157 -2.89 -25.92 3.37
CA LYS A 157 -2.20 -27.22 3.36
C LYS A 157 -2.00 -27.85 4.75
N VAL A 158 -1.98 -27.03 5.80
CA VAL A 158 -1.83 -27.50 7.19
C VAL A 158 -3.08 -28.26 7.69
N THR A 159 -4.19 -28.18 6.95
CA THR A 159 -5.48 -28.68 7.38
C THR A 159 -6.02 -29.76 6.44
N LYS A 160 -6.92 -30.62 6.94
CA LYS A 160 -7.57 -31.66 6.12
C LYS A 160 -8.54 -31.08 5.07
N SER A 161 -9.03 -29.86 5.27
CA SER A 161 -9.96 -29.19 4.35
C SER A 161 -9.20 -28.32 3.36
N LYS A 162 -9.54 -28.41 2.07
CA LYS A 162 -8.98 -27.51 1.03
C LYS A 162 -9.75 -26.20 0.88
N ASN A 163 -10.93 -26.08 1.50
CA ASN A 163 -11.78 -24.89 1.40
C ASN A 163 -11.34 -23.81 2.39
N ALA A 164 -11.34 -22.55 1.95
CA ALA A 164 -10.89 -21.43 2.77
C ALA A 164 -11.78 -21.15 3.98
N ILE A 165 -13.11 -21.26 3.84
CA ILE A 165 -14.06 -21.02 4.94
C ILE A 165 -13.87 -21.96 6.13
N ASN A 166 -13.58 -23.25 5.87
CA ASN A 166 -13.33 -24.22 6.94
C ASN A 166 -12.01 -23.95 7.70
N ASN A 167 -11.14 -23.13 7.13
CA ASN A 167 -9.82 -22.79 7.64
C ASN A 167 -9.69 -21.32 8.01
N GLU A 168 -10.80 -20.58 8.06
CA GLU A 168 -10.84 -19.14 8.28
C GLU A 168 -10.06 -18.75 9.54
N ARG A 169 -10.27 -19.48 10.65
CA ARG A 169 -9.53 -19.28 11.91
C ARG A 169 -8.02 -19.44 11.74
N ASN A 170 -7.57 -20.45 11.01
CA ASN A 170 -6.14 -20.72 10.83
C ASN A 170 -5.49 -19.66 9.93
N ILE A 171 -6.18 -19.26 8.86
CA ILE A 171 -5.76 -18.14 8.01
C ILE A 171 -5.66 -16.86 8.84
N PHE A 172 -6.68 -16.56 9.65
CA PHE A 172 -6.69 -15.39 10.50
C PHE A 172 -5.50 -15.38 11.49
N ILE A 173 -5.25 -16.50 12.17
CA ILE A 173 -4.12 -16.63 13.11
C ILE A 173 -2.79 -16.48 12.36
N ALA A 174 -2.63 -17.12 11.21
CA ALA A 174 -1.40 -17.01 10.41
C ALA A 174 -1.15 -15.57 9.96
N LEU A 175 -2.18 -14.88 9.44
CA LEU A 175 -2.09 -13.47 9.08
C LEU A 175 -1.77 -12.59 10.29
N LEU A 176 -2.34 -12.88 11.45
CA LEU A 176 -2.07 -12.14 12.69
C LEU A 176 -0.61 -12.31 13.12
N ILE A 177 -0.09 -13.54 13.10
CA ILE A 177 1.31 -13.83 13.41
C ILE A 177 2.25 -13.13 12.43
N CYS A 178 1.98 -13.23 11.12
CA CYS A 178 2.79 -12.56 10.10
C CYS A 178 2.74 -11.03 10.23
N THR A 179 1.56 -10.47 10.57
CA THR A 179 1.41 -9.03 10.82
C THR A 179 2.24 -8.60 12.02
N ALA A 180 2.14 -9.34 13.13
CA ALA A 180 2.89 -9.07 14.35
C ALA A 180 4.41 -9.21 14.13
N ALA A 181 4.86 -10.24 13.41
CA ALA A 181 6.27 -10.45 13.09
C ALA A 181 6.82 -9.34 12.18
N SER A 182 6.09 -8.96 11.14
CA SER A 182 6.46 -7.87 10.24
C SER A 182 6.49 -6.51 10.95
N LEU A 183 5.53 -6.25 11.85
CA LEU A 183 5.51 -5.05 12.69
C LEU A 183 6.67 -5.06 13.70
N ALA A 184 6.92 -6.19 14.38
CA ALA A 184 8.06 -6.32 15.29
C ALA A 184 9.39 -6.06 14.56
N TYR A 185 9.56 -6.61 13.35
CA TYR A 185 10.73 -6.34 12.53
C TYR A 185 10.82 -4.86 12.11
N CYS A 186 9.69 -4.21 11.84
CA CYS A 186 9.63 -2.77 11.58
C CYS A 186 10.03 -1.91 12.79
N LEU A 187 9.72 -2.35 14.02
CA LEU A 187 9.95 -1.58 15.25
C LEU A 187 11.33 -1.81 15.86
N PHE A 188 11.85 -3.04 15.75
CA PHE A 188 13.07 -3.47 16.43
C PHE A 188 14.20 -3.86 15.46
N GLY A 189 13.95 -3.89 14.15
CA GLY A 189 14.96 -4.15 13.12
C GLY A 189 15.81 -2.92 12.77
N ASP A 190 16.67 -3.06 11.76
CA ASP A 190 17.50 -1.94 11.28
C ASP A 190 16.62 -0.86 10.60
N VAL A 191 16.53 0.29 11.26
CA VAL A 191 15.73 1.44 10.83
C VAL A 191 16.15 1.94 9.44
N ARG A 192 17.43 1.81 9.06
CA ARG A 192 17.96 2.36 7.79
C ARG A 192 17.26 1.77 6.56
N ASN A 193 16.85 0.51 6.63
CA ASN A 193 16.19 -0.19 5.53
C ASN A 193 14.69 -0.44 5.78
N ALA A 194 14.17 -0.03 6.94
CA ALA A 194 12.79 -0.30 7.32
C ALA A 194 11.77 0.40 6.42
N PHE A 195 12.13 1.53 5.80
CA PHE A 195 11.23 2.25 4.91
C PHE A 195 10.99 1.52 3.58
N PHE A 196 12.05 0.96 2.98
CA PHE A 196 12.00 0.31 1.67
C PHE A 196 11.78 -1.22 1.72
N SER A 197 11.97 -1.85 2.88
CA SER A 197 11.91 -3.31 2.99
C SER A 197 10.47 -3.85 2.88
N VAL A 198 10.28 -4.88 2.06
CA VAL A 198 8.99 -5.59 1.99
C VAL A 198 8.63 -6.20 3.33
N LEU A 199 9.61 -6.71 4.07
CA LEU A 199 9.37 -7.39 5.33
C LEU A 199 8.87 -6.46 6.42
N THR A 200 9.34 -5.21 6.46
CA THR A 200 8.91 -4.19 7.44
C THR A 200 7.66 -3.44 7.03
N ARG A 201 7.27 -3.51 5.75
CA ARG A 201 6.09 -2.82 5.21
C ARG A 201 4.89 -3.76 5.02
N SER A 202 5.12 -5.07 4.96
CA SER A 202 4.07 -6.07 4.76
C SER A 202 2.97 -6.04 5.83
N TRP A 203 3.26 -5.68 7.08
CA TRP A 203 2.24 -5.62 8.15
C TRP A 203 1.09 -4.66 7.82
N GLN A 204 1.34 -3.61 7.03
CA GLN A 204 0.29 -2.69 6.56
C GLN A 204 -0.70 -3.41 5.64
N MET A 205 -0.17 -4.13 4.66
CA MET A 205 -0.98 -4.93 3.73
C MET A 205 -1.68 -6.08 4.47
N LEU A 206 -0.99 -6.76 5.38
CA LEU A 206 -1.58 -7.83 6.17
C LEU A 206 -2.68 -7.30 7.11
N ALA A 207 -2.55 -6.11 7.68
CA ALA A 207 -3.60 -5.46 8.47
C ALA A 207 -4.88 -5.24 7.65
N GLY A 208 -4.75 -4.79 6.40
CA GLY A 208 -5.87 -4.73 5.46
C GLY A 208 -6.53 -6.08 5.22
N GLY A 209 -5.72 -7.14 5.11
CA GLY A 209 -6.23 -8.52 5.00
C GLY A 209 -6.95 -9.01 6.25
N LEU A 210 -6.45 -8.68 7.44
CA LEU A 210 -7.13 -8.95 8.70
C LEU A 210 -8.49 -8.26 8.77
N VAL A 211 -8.59 -7.00 8.33
CA VAL A 211 -9.88 -6.27 8.27
C VAL A 211 -10.87 -6.97 7.35
N PHE A 212 -10.42 -7.54 6.23
CA PHE A 212 -11.28 -8.36 5.38
C PHE A 212 -11.79 -9.61 6.12
N MET A 213 -10.91 -10.32 6.81
CA MET A 213 -11.21 -11.59 7.50
C MET A 213 -12.07 -11.43 8.74
N VAL A 214 -12.00 -10.31 9.46
CA VAL A 214 -12.92 -10.03 10.60
C VAL A 214 -14.38 -10.02 10.14
N GLY A 215 -14.62 -9.81 8.84
CA GLY A 215 -15.95 -9.79 8.27
C GLY A 215 -16.74 -8.58 8.74
N ILE A 216 -17.96 -8.48 8.24
CA ILE A 216 -18.87 -7.38 8.59
C ILE A 216 -19.64 -7.80 9.82
N ARG A 217 -19.52 -7.04 10.91
CA ARG A 217 -20.56 -7.01 11.94
C ARG A 217 -21.55 -5.90 11.58
N TYR A 218 -22.84 -6.13 11.81
CA TYR A 218 -23.88 -5.12 11.62
C TYR A 218 -23.63 -3.95 12.59
N ALA A 219 -22.82 -2.99 12.16
CA ALA A 219 -22.68 -1.71 12.83
C ALA A 219 -23.91 -0.87 12.48
N THR A 220 -24.48 -0.19 13.48
CA THR A 220 -25.46 0.86 13.17
C THR A 220 -24.79 1.96 12.35
N GLU A 221 -25.57 2.68 11.55
CA GLU A 221 -25.05 3.76 10.72
C GLU A 221 -24.26 4.80 11.52
N LYS A 222 -24.69 5.08 12.77
CA LYS A 222 -23.99 5.97 13.70
C LYS A 222 -22.58 5.46 14.04
N TYR A 223 -22.44 4.17 14.37
CA TYR A 223 -21.12 3.58 14.66
C TYR A 223 -20.23 3.55 13.41
N ALA A 224 -20.80 3.22 12.24
CA ALA A 224 -20.07 3.23 10.98
C ALA A 224 -19.56 4.64 10.63
N SER A 225 -20.41 5.67 10.79
CA SER A 225 -20.04 7.08 10.61
C SER A 225 -18.91 7.50 11.55
N LEU A 226 -19.04 7.19 12.85
CA LEU A 226 -18.01 7.51 13.85
C LEU A 226 -16.66 6.89 13.49
N LEU A 227 -16.62 5.60 13.14
CA LEU A 227 -15.39 4.91 12.75
C LEU A 227 -14.77 5.50 11.48
N SER A 228 -15.60 5.90 10.51
CA SER A 228 -15.15 6.52 9.27
C SER A 228 -14.49 7.88 9.51
N TYR A 229 -15.12 8.76 10.29
CA TYR A 229 -14.55 10.07 10.62
C TYR A 229 -13.35 9.97 11.57
N LEU A 230 -13.39 9.05 12.54
CA LEU A 230 -12.25 8.76 13.40
C LEU A 230 -11.06 8.28 12.58
N GLY A 231 -11.28 7.40 11.60
CA GLY A 231 -10.20 6.93 10.75
C GLY A 231 -9.57 8.06 9.91
N LEU A 232 -10.38 8.98 9.38
CA LEU A 232 -9.87 10.18 8.70
C LEU A 232 -9.04 11.04 9.65
N LEU A 233 -9.53 11.26 10.88
CA LEU A 233 -8.80 12.02 11.90
C LEU A 233 -7.44 11.39 12.21
N LEU A 234 -7.34 10.06 12.33
CA LEU A 234 -6.09 9.36 12.58
C LEU A 234 -5.11 9.51 11.39
N ILE A 235 -5.61 9.39 10.15
CA ILE A 235 -4.78 9.58 8.95
C ILE A 235 -4.28 11.02 8.87
N PHE A 236 -5.16 12.02 8.94
CA PHE A 236 -4.75 13.42 8.83
C PHE A 236 -3.87 13.89 9.99
N SER A 237 -4.14 13.42 11.22
CA SER A 237 -3.28 13.74 12.37
C SER A 237 -1.88 13.15 12.21
N SER A 238 -1.73 11.96 11.60
CA SER A 238 -0.41 11.40 11.31
C SER A 238 0.39 12.26 10.32
N VAL A 239 -0.25 12.79 9.26
CA VAL A 239 0.39 13.69 8.29
C VAL A 239 0.89 14.97 8.96
N VAL A 240 0.08 15.56 9.84
CA VAL A 240 0.43 16.77 10.58
C VAL A 240 1.54 16.48 11.60
N MET A 241 1.46 15.33 12.29
CA MET A 241 2.44 14.92 13.30
C MET A 241 3.84 14.74 12.71
N VAL A 242 3.95 14.21 11.48
CA VAL A 242 5.26 14.10 10.80
C VAL A 242 5.96 15.47 10.72
N LYS A 243 5.23 16.52 10.36
CA LYS A 243 5.77 17.88 10.27
C LYS A 243 6.13 18.45 11.64
N ILE A 244 5.22 18.36 12.61
CA ILE A 244 5.40 18.98 13.94
C ILE A 244 6.55 18.31 14.70
N LEU A 245 6.66 16.99 14.62
CA LEU A 245 7.63 16.21 15.39
C LEU A 245 8.88 15.82 14.58
N SER A 246 9.01 16.28 13.32
CA SER A 246 10.13 16.00 12.43
C SER A 246 10.44 14.50 12.31
N LEU A 247 9.43 13.69 11.99
CA LEU A 247 9.48 12.23 12.09
C LEU A 247 9.99 11.50 10.84
N GLU A 248 10.39 12.22 9.79
CA GLU A 248 10.82 11.64 8.52
C GLU A 248 11.91 10.56 8.71
N SER A 249 12.96 10.88 9.46
CA SER A 249 14.07 9.94 9.74
C SER A 249 13.69 8.75 10.63
N ARG A 250 12.53 8.79 11.28
CA ARG A 250 12.01 7.74 12.19
C ARG A 250 10.83 6.98 11.59
N TRP A 251 10.40 7.35 10.38
CA TRP A 251 9.29 6.69 9.70
C TRP A 251 9.76 5.39 9.05
N PRO A 252 8.97 4.30 9.08
CA PRO A 252 7.64 4.17 9.70
C PRO A 252 7.62 4.13 11.23
N GLY A 253 8.28 3.12 11.83
CA GLY A 253 8.27 2.90 13.28
C GLY A 253 6.85 2.84 13.88
N TYR A 254 6.73 3.27 15.13
CA TYR A 254 5.46 3.32 15.87
C TYR A 254 4.44 4.28 15.24
N TYR A 255 4.91 5.30 14.52
CA TYR A 255 4.06 6.37 14.00
C TYR A 255 3.16 5.91 12.86
N ALA A 256 3.63 4.92 12.07
CA ALA A 256 2.84 4.33 10.99
C ALA A 256 1.64 3.49 11.50
N ILE A 257 1.58 3.14 12.79
CA ILE A 257 0.42 2.46 13.40
C ILE A 257 -0.84 3.33 13.27
N LEU A 258 -0.68 4.65 13.42
CA LEU A 258 -1.79 5.60 13.42
C LEU A 258 -2.57 5.64 12.09
N PRO A 259 -1.92 5.91 10.92
CA PRO A 259 -2.62 5.89 9.64
C PRO A 259 -3.11 4.47 9.25
N VAL A 260 -2.43 3.41 9.70
CA VAL A 260 -2.87 2.04 9.43
C VAL A 260 -4.15 1.72 10.17
N ILE A 261 -4.23 1.98 11.47
CA ILE A 261 -5.46 1.81 12.24
C ILE A 261 -6.57 2.70 11.67
N GLY A 262 -6.26 3.95 11.31
CA GLY A 262 -7.23 4.85 10.69
C GLY A 262 -7.80 4.33 9.36
N THR A 263 -6.95 3.71 8.54
CA THR A 263 -7.41 3.09 7.29
C THR A 263 -8.24 1.84 7.58
N CYS A 264 -7.80 1.00 8.53
CA CYS A 264 -8.51 -0.19 8.95
C CYS A 264 -9.92 0.12 9.47
N THR A 265 -10.09 1.17 10.28
CA THR A 265 -11.41 1.56 10.81
C THR A 265 -12.34 2.07 9.71
N ILE A 266 -11.85 2.83 8.73
CA ILE A 266 -12.64 3.23 7.56
C ILE A 266 -13.07 2.00 6.77
N LEU A 267 -12.12 1.11 6.42
CA LEU A 267 -12.41 -0.11 5.67
C LEU A 267 -13.40 -1.03 6.38
N TYR A 268 -13.31 -1.13 7.70
CA TYR A 268 -14.23 -1.90 8.54
C TYR A 268 -15.62 -1.26 8.61
N SER A 269 -15.70 0.08 8.70
CA SER A 269 -16.97 0.81 8.83
C SER A 269 -17.89 0.67 7.62
N ARG A 270 -17.33 0.57 6.41
CA ARG A 270 -18.05 0.57 5.12
C ARG A 270 -19.00 1.76 4.93
N PHE A 271 -18.84 2.84 5.70
CA PHE A 271 -19.75 3.96 5.70
C PHE A 271 -19.67 4.74 4.38
N GLN A 272 -20.75 4.69 3.59
CA GLN A 272 -20.82 5.35 2.28
C GLN A 272 -21.23 6.83 2.38
N GLY A 273 -21.69 7.29 3.56
CA GLY A 273 -22.19 8.66 3.77
C GLY A 273 -21.11 9.71 4.07
N ASN A 274 -19.83 9.31 4.17
CA ASN A 274 -18.73 10.21 4.52
C ASN A 274 -18.57 11.32 3.47
N LEU A 275 -18.71 12.58 3.88
CA LEU A 275 -18.75 13.73 2.97
C LEU A 275 -17.46 13.91 2.17
N LEU A 276 -16.31 13.66 2.81
CA LEU A 276 -15.01 13.80 2.16
C LEU A 276 -14.77 12.63 1.21
N LEU A 277 -14.96 11.40 1.69
CA LEU A 277 -14.70 10.22 0.86
C LEU A 277 -15.64 10.18 -0.34
N LYS A 278 -16.92 10.57 -0.21
CA LYS A 278 -17.88 10.56 -1.33
C LYS A 278 -17.71 11.72 -2.31
N ASN A 279 -16.80 12.66 -2.06
CA ASN A 279 -16.61 13.82 -2.91
C ASN A 279 -16.27 13.37 -4.35
N PRO A 280 -16.98 13.86 -5.39
CA PRO A 280 -16.78 13.38 -6.77
C PRO A 280 -15.36 13.56 -7.31
N PHE A 281 -14.67 14.64 -6.93
CA PHE A 281 -13.29 14.88 -7.35
C PHE A 281 -12.34 13.85 -6.72
N ILE A 282 -12.50 13.59 -5.41
CA ILE A 282 -11.71 12.58 -4.70
C ILE A 282 -12.02 11.17 -5.24
N GLN A 283 -13.29 10.89 -5.55
CA GLN A 283 -13.70 9.63 -6.18
C GLN A 283 -13.04 9.43 -7.54
N TYR A 284 -13.04 10.46 -8.38
CA TYR A 284 -12.44 10.41 -9.71
C TYR A 284 -10.96 10.04 -9.63
N LEU A 285 -10.23 10.70 -8.72
CA LEU A 285 -8.87 10.31 -8.40
C LEU A 285 -8.82 8.85 -7.91
N GLY A 286 -9.73 8.39 -7.06
CA GLY A 286 -9.73 7.00 -6.60
C GLY A 286 -9.91 5.87 -7.63
N THR A 287 -10.22 6.16 -8.90
CA THR A 287 -10.80 5.17 -9.85
C THR A 287 -9.82 4.22 -10.55
N TRP A 288 -8.50 4.37 -10.36
CA TRP A 288 -7.48 3.53 -11.01
C TRP A 288 -7.21 2.18 -10.32
#